data_AF-A0A9W9GBJ3-F1
#
_entry.id   AF-A0A9W9GBJ3-F1
#
_cell.length_a   1.000
_cell.length_b   1.000
_cell.length_c   1.000
_cell.angle_alpha   90.00
_cell.angle_beta   90.00
_cell.angle_gamma   90.00
#
_symmetry.space_group_name_H-M   'P 1'
#
loop_
_entity.id
_entity.type
_entity.pdbx_description
1 polymer ?
#
loop_
_entity_poly.entity_id
_entity_poly.type
_entity_poly.pdbx_seq_one_letter_code
_entity_poly.pdbx_strand_id
1 'polypeptide(L)'
;MLCATVLRVPSHSRSRSTSSVFQFSLFQRLDFDLLLGWCFLSVLGYVCLLFSLPSYSVAIGLTQQQGSLAGELFNLDQAFGRPAVGFLSDHFGRISIAFGASLLSGILPLVLWIFAGSMGLIYFFAIAVGLVAGTSLAAVAQVAAEVVGLQHLGVALGILLFVMSPPTLVAEAIAVQLRDDSHELKRYLRIQIFVGSMYLGASACLGWLWLELGKKQSASRVNKVSH
;
A
#
# COMPACT_ATOMS: atom_id res chain seq x y z
N MET A 1 32.34 -17.29 -2.79
CA MET A 1 32.16 -16.29 -3.87
C MET A 1 31.19 -15.16 -3.51
N LEU A 2 30.96 -14.86 -2.22
CA LEU A 2 30.08 -13.76 -1.76
C LEU A 2 30.82 -12.45 -1.44
N CYS A 3 32.16 -12.46 -1.35
CA CYS A 3 32.94 -11.25 -1.07
C CYS A 3 33.28 -10.41 -2.32
N ALA A 4 33.08 -10.95 -3.53
CA ALA A 4 33.42 -10.24 -4.77
C ALA A 4 32.33 -9.25 -5.23
N THR A 5 31.08 -9.42 -4.78
CA THR A 5 29.95 -8.56 -5.19
C THR A 5 29.84 -7.28 -4.36
N VAL A 6 30.53 -7.21 -3.21
CA VAL A 6 30.52 -6.02 -2.32
C VAL A 6 31.54 -4.95 -2.75
N LEU A 7 32.53 -5.29 -3.59
CA LEU A 7 33.57 -4.36 -4.04
C LEU A 7 33.32 -3.69 -5.41
N ARG A 8 32.22 -4.02 -6.09
CA ARG A 8 31.73 -3.17 -7.19
C ARG A 8 30.85 -2.06 -6.63
N VAL A 9 31.47 -1.18 -5.85
CA VAL A 9 30.97 0.18 -5.64
C VAL A 9 31.35 0.96 -6.91
N PRO A 10 30.41 1.36 -7.78
CA PRO A 10 30.72 2.33 -8.81
C PRO A 10 31.02 3.65 -8.10
N SER A 11 32.28 4.08 -8.15
CA SER A 11 32.62 5.45 -7.81
C SER A 11 31.99 6.38 -8.86
N HIS A 12 31.59 7.57 -8.42
CA HIS A 12 30.96 8.65 -9.20
C HIS A 12 29.46 8.51 -9.55
N SER A 13 28.62 8.90 -8.61
CA SER A 13 28.00 10.22 -8.78
C SER A 13 27.98 10.93 -7.42
N ARG A 14 28.76 12.01 -7.34
CA ARG A 14 28.59 13.01 -6.29
C ARG A 14 27.21 13.59 -6.57
N SER A 15 26.17 13.04 -5.94
CA SER A 15 24.82 13.60 -6.03
C SER A 15 24.99 15.02 -5.55
N ARG A 16 24.92 15.97 -6.48
CA ARG A 16 24.86 17.37 -6.14
C ARG A 16 23.56 17.46 -5.36
N SER A 17 23.69 17.46 -4.03
CA SER A 17 22.66 17.88 -3.11
C SER A 17 22.42 19.34 -3.47
N THR A 18 21.65 19.54 -4.54
CA THR A 18 20.85 20.74 -4.69
C THR A 18 19.73 20.52 -3.72
N SER A 19 20.05 20.81 -2.46
CA SER A 19 19.13 21.06 -1.38
C SER A 19 18.23 22.23 -1.78
N SER A 20 17.32 22.00 -2.72
CA SER A 20 16.06 22.71 -2.75
C SER A 20 15.12 21.86 -1.90
N VAL A 21 15.19 22.11 -0.60
CA VAL A 21 14.62 21.30 0.49
C VAL A 21 13.09 21.14 0.37
N PHE A 22 12.44 21.92 -0.47
CA PHE A 22 11.06 21.74 -0.87
C PHE A 22 10.91 22.19 -2.32
N GLN A 23 10.96 21.25 -3.28
CA GLN A 23 10.35 21.53 -4.58
C GLN A 23 8.83 21.47 -4.39
N PHE A 24 8.24 22.54 -3.85
CA PHE A 24 6.78 22.74 -3.77
C PHE A 24 6.09 22.58 -5.14
N SER A 25 6.85 22.70 -6.23
CA SER A 25 6.41 22.37 -7.58
C SER A 25 5.97 20.91 -7.77
N LEU A 26 6.40 19.98 -6.91
CA LEU A 26 5.92 18.60 -6.91
C LEU A 26 4.46 18.51 -6.44
N PHE A 27 4.09 19.26 -5.40
CA PHE A 27 2.70 19.39 -4.91
C PHE A 27 1.79 20.16 -5.87
N GLN A 28 2.34 20.85 -6.88
CA GLN A 28 1.52 21.48 -7.92
C GLN A 28 1.09 20.47 -9.01
N ARG A 29 1.60 19.24 -8.97
CA ARG A 29 1.23 18.18 -9.90
C ARG A 29 0.14 17.33 -9.27
N LEU A 30 -1.05 17.37 -9.87
CA LEU A 30 -2.19 16.57 -9.46
C LEU A 30 -1.87 15.06 -9.42
N ASP A 31 -0.97 14.59 -10.29
CA ASP A 31 -0.46 13.21 -10.28
C ASP A 31 0.21 12.84 -8.93
N PHE A 32 0.96 13.76 -8.33
CA PHE A 32 1.70 13.54 -7.10
C PHE A 32 0.77 13.58 -5.88
N ASP A 33 -0.22 14.47 -5.89
CA ASP A 33 -1.24 14.53 -4.83
C ASP A 33 -2.12 13.27 -4.81
N LEU A 34 -2.48 12.73 -5.98
CA LEU A 34 -3.20 11.46 -6.10
C LEU A 34 -2.38 10.28 -5.56
N LEU A 35 -1.08 10.25 -5.86
CA LEU A 35 -0.15 9.25 -5.31
C LEU A 35 -0.07 9.36 -3.78
N LEU A 36 -0.02 10.58 -3.26
CA LEU A 36 -0.01 10.87 -1.83
C LEU A 36 -1.30 10.37 -1.15
N GLY A 37 -2.45 10.67 -1.74
CA GLY A 37 -3.76 10.22 -1.26
C GLY A 37 -3.88 8.69 -1.25
N TRP A 38 -3.43 8.03 -2.31
CA TRP A 38 -3.38 6.56 -2.36
C TRP A 38 -2.52 5.98 -1.24
N CYS A 39 -1.32 6.51 -1.02
CA CYS A 39 -0.44 6.03 0.05
C CYS A 39 -1.04 6.29 1.44
N PHE A 40 -1.59 7.48 1.67
CA PHE A 40 -2.21 7.86 2.93
C PHE A 40 -3.38 6.91 3.29
N LEU A 41 -4.30 6.69 2.35
CA LEU A 41 -5.46 5.82 2.55
C LEU A 41 -5.04 4.34 2.71
N SER A 42 -4.07 3.89 1.92
CA SER A 42 -3.56 2.50 2.00
C SER A 42 -2.91 2.21 3.34
N VAL A 43 -2.11 3.14 3.88
CA VAL A 43 -1.48 3.00 5.19
C VAL A 43 -2.51 3.02 6.31
N LEU A 44 -3.51 3.90 6.22
CA LEU A 44 -4.58 3.97 7.21
C LEU A 44 -5.32 2.63 7.32
N GLY A 45 -5.74 2.06 6.18
CA GLY A 45 -6.37 0.74 6.14
C GLY A 45 -5.46 -0.38 6.62
N TYR A 46 -4.19 -0.35 6.21
CA TYR A 46 -3.18 -1.34 6.58
C TYR A 46 -2.95 -1.41 8.09
N VAL A 47 -2.75 -0.27 8.75
CA VAL A 47 -2.48 -0.23 10.19
C VAL A 47 -3.72 -0.66 10.98
N CYS A 48 -4.90 -0.20 10.59
CA CYS A 48 -6.14 -0.66 11.22
C CYS A 48 -6.30 -2.19 11.12
N LEU A 49 -6.01 -2.77 9.95
CA LEU A 49 -6.04 -4.21 9.73
C LEU A 49 -5.01 -4.94 10.62
N LEU A 50 -3.77 -4.46 10.63
CA LEU A 50 -2.65 -5.04 11.39
C LEU A 50 -2.97 -5.19 12.89
N PHE A 51 -3.56 -4.16 13.51
CA PHE A 51 -3.93 -4.21 14.93
C PHE A 51 -5.24 -4.97 15.18
N SER A 52 -6.18 -4.92 14.23
CA SER A 52 -7.50 -5.51 14.42
C SER A 52 -7.52 -7.01 14.18
N LEU A 53 -6.67 -7.55 13.31
CA LEU A 53 -6.68 -8.96 12.92
C LEU A 53 -6.40 -9.93 14.09
N PRO A 54 -5.35 -9.73 14.92
CA PRO A 54 -5.13 -10.59 16.09
C PRO A 54 -6.25 -10.44 17.12
N SER A 55 -6.74 -9.22 17.31
CA SER A 55 -7.83 -8.94 18.24
C SER A 55 -9.15 -9.59 17.82
N TYR A 56 -9.47 -9.55 16.52
CA TYR A 56 -10.63 -10.21 15.94
C TYR A 56 -10.56 -11.73 16.09
N SER A 57 -9.37 -12.30 15.88
CA SER A 57 -9.15 -13.74 16.04
C SER A 57 -9.54 -14.21 17.44
N VAL A 58 -9.13 -13.48 18.48
CA VAL A 58 -9.52 -13.80 19.87
C VAL A 58 -11.01 -13.58 20.08
N ALA A 59 -11.61 -12.54 19.49
CA ALA A 59 -13.03 -12.25 19.63
C ALA A 59 -13.95 -13.32 19.03
N ILE A 60 -13.52 -14.03 17.98
CA ILE A 60 -14.29 -15.16 17.42
C ILE A 60 -14.07 -16.48 18.19
N GLY A 61 -13.35 -16.46 19.30
CA GLY A 61 -13.11 -17.62 20.17
C GLY A 61 -11.81 -18.37 19.93
N LEU A 62 -10.87 -17.82 19.14
CA LEU A 62 -9.53 -18.40 19.02
C LEU A 62 -8.67 -18.08 20.24
N THR A 63 -7.62 -18.87 20.47
CA THR A 63 -6.67 -18.60 21.54
C THR A 63 -5.80 -17.39 21.19
N GLN A 64 -5.24 -16.74 22.21
CA GLN A 64 -4.34 -15.59 22.02
C GLN A 64 -3.10 -15.96 21.20
N GLN A 65 -2.60 -17.19 21.34
CA GLN A 65 -1.52 -17.72 20.49
C GLN A 65 -1.93 -17.81 19.02
N GLN A 66 -3.13 -18.32 18.72
CA GLN A 66 -3.64 -18.39 17.34
C GLN A 66 -3.85 -17.01 16.73
N GLY A 67 -4.34 -16.05 17.51
CA GLY A 67 -4.45 -14.66 17.06
C GLY A 67 -3.09 -14.02 16.73
N SER A 68 -2.07 -14.27 17.55
CA SER A 68 -0.70 -13.81 17.26
C SER A 68 -0.15 -14.45 15.98
N LEU A 69 -0.35 -15.76 15.78
CA LEU A 69 0.05 -16.46 14.55
C LEU A 69 -0.59 -15.86 13.30
N ALA A 70 -1.86 -15.43 13.35
CA ALA A 70 -2.49 -14.75 12.22
C ALA A 70 -1.77 -13.43 11.85
N GLY A 71 -1.36 -12.66 12.87
CA GLY A 71 -0.59 -11.43 12.67
C GLY A 71 0.84 -11.70 12.16
N GLU A 72 1.47 -12.77 12.62
CA GLU A 72 2.79 -13.22 12.15
C GLU A 72 2.74 -13.64 10.68
N LEU A 73 1.76 -14.46 10.29
CA LEU A 73 1.52 -14.84 8.90
C LEU A 73 1.33 -13.58 8.04
N PHE A 74 0.41 -12.70 8.42
CA PHE A 74 0.16 -11.45 7.69
C PHE A 74 1.44 -10.61 7.43
N ASN A 75 2.35 -10.53 8.41
CA ASN A 75 3.63 -9.83 8.21
C ASN A 75 4.63 -10.63 7.37
N LEU A 76 4.66 -11.95 7.54
CA LEU A 76 5.52 -12.85 6.79
C LEU A 76 5.15 -12.85 5.28
N ASP A 77 3.88 -12.94 4.97
CA ASP A 77 3.35 -12.97 3.60
C ASP A 77 3.64 -11.68 2.82
N GLN A 78 3.70 -10.54 3.51
CA GLN A 78 4.13 -9.28 2.90
C GLN A 78 5.58 -9.32 2.41
N ALA A 79 6.46 -10.03 3.12
CA ALA A 79 7.84 -10.19 2.67
C ALA A 79 7.91 -10.97 1.35
N PHE A 80 6.99 -11.92 1.14
CA PHE A 80 6.86 -12.67 -0.11
C PHE A 80 6.11 -11.92 -1.21
N GLY A 81 5.17 -11.03 -0.85
CA GLY A 81 4.44 -10.21 -1.81
C GLY A 81 5.33 -9.23 -2.59
N ARG A 82 6.40 -8.72 -1.95
CA ARG A 82 7.33 -7.76 -2.58
C ARG A 82 8.07 -8.34 -3.82
N PRO A 83 8.71 -9.52 -3.77
CA PRO A 83 9.26 -10.18 -4.95
C PRO A 83 8.22 -10.45 -6.04
N ALA A 84 7.01 -10.85 -5.65
CA ALA A 84 5.94 -11.15 -6.59
C ALA A 84 5.59 -9.93 -7.46
N VAL A 85 5.60 -8.72 -6.88
CA VAL A 85 5.41 -7.47 -7.64
C VAL A 85 6.50 -7.26 -8.65
N GLY A 86 7.76 -7.50 -8.29
CA GLY A 86 8.89 -7.33 -9.21
C GLY A 86 8.68 -8.18 -10.46
N PHE A 87 8.33 -9.45 -10.26
CA PHE A 87 8.09 -10.37 -11.36
C PHE A 87 6.82 -10.04 -12.17
N LEU A 88 5.70 -9.71 -11.49
CA LEU A 88 4.46 -9.37 -12.17
C LEU A 88 4.57 -8.03 -12.92
N SER A 89 5.20 -7.02 -12.31
CA SER A 89 5.42 -5.66 -12.85
C SER A 89 6.04 -5.71 -14.24
N ASP A 90 6.98 -6.63 -14.44
CA ASP A 90 7.71 -6.78 -15.68
C ASP A 90 6.84 -7.31 -16.83
N HIS A 91 5.66 -7.88 -16.54
CA HIS A 91 4.78 -8.49 -17.55
C HIS A 91 3.47 -7.74 -17.80
N PHE A 92 2.82 -7.19 -16.76
CA PHE A 92 1.46 -6.61 -16.88
C PHE A 92 1.40 -5.07 -16.76
N GLY A 93 2.54 -4.41 -16.59
CA GLY A 93 2.61 -2.96 -16.38
C GLY A 93 2.38 -2.57 -14.92
N ARG A 94 3.27 -1.71 -14.42
CA ARG A 94 3.40 -1.34 -13.00
C ARG A 94 2.11 -0.80 -12.39
N ILE A 95 1.45 0.13 -13.07
CA ILE A 95 0.26 0.81 -12.55
C ILE A 95 -0.97 -0.11 -12.55
N SER A 96 -1.15 -0.95 -13.57
CA SER A 96 -2.30 -1.87 -13.67
C SER A 96 -2.28 -2.90 -12.54
N ILE A 97 -1.10 -3.42 -12.20
CA ILE A 97 -0.92 -4.36 -11.07
C ILE A 97 -1.18 -3.66 -9.75
N ALA A 98 -0.66 -2.44 -9.58
CA ALA A 98 -0.88 -1.65 -8.37
C ALA A 98 -2.38 -1.36 -8.14
N PHE A 99 -3.12 -1.07 -9.22
CA PHE A 99 -4.57 -0.89 -9.19
C PHE A 99 -5.28 -2.19 -8.81
N GLY A 100 -4.97 -3.30 -9.49
CA GLY A 100 -5.55 -4.61 -9.19
C GLY A 100 -5.29 -5.06 -7.75
N ALA A 101 -4.06 -4.86 -7.26
CA ALA A 101 -3.69 -5.18 -5.89
C ALA A 101 -4.43 -4.28 -4.87
N SER A 102 -4.53 -2.98 -5.13
CA SER A 102 -5.28 -2.07 -4.24
C SER A 102 -6.78 -2.41 -4.21
N LEU A 103 -7.36 -2.76 -5.36
CA LEU A 103 -8.76 -3.16 -5.48
C LEU A 103 -9.01 -4.47 -4.70
N LEU A 104 -8.15 -5.46 -4.91
CA LEU A 104 -8.26 -6.75 -4.24
C LEU A 104 -8.04 -6.62 -2.73
N SER A 105 -7.14 -5.72 -2.29
CA SER A 105 -6.94 -5.38 -0.87
C SER A 105 -8.17 -4.73 -0.22
N GLY A 106 -9.06 -4.09 -0.99
CA GLY A 106 -10.33 -3.56 -0.47
C GLY A 106 -11.46 -4.59 -0.46
N ILE A 107 -11.51 -5.46 -1.47
CA ILE A 107 -12.55 -6.48 -1.61
C ILE A 107 -12.33 -7.64 -0.63
N LEU A 108 -11.08 -8.08 -0.43
CA LEU A 108 -10.76 -9.21 0.46
C LEU A 108 -11.24 -8.98 1.91
N PRO A 109 -11.01 -7.82 2.55
CA PRO A 109 -11.61 -7.48 3.84
C PRO A 109 -13.14 -7.54 3.85
N LEU A 110 -13.80 -7.02 2.80
CA LEU A 110 -15.27 -6.97 2.77
C LEU A 110 -15.91 -8.34 2.55
N VAL A 111 -15.24 -9.25 1.83
CA VAL A 111 -15.80 -10.56 1.47
C VAL A 111 -15.28 -11.68 2.37
N LEU A 112 -13.98 -11.72 2.68
CA LEU A 112 -13.43 -12.78 3.49
C LEU A 112 -13.48 -12.44 4.98
N TRP A 113 -13.09 -11.22 5.37
CA TRP A 113 -13.01 -10.89 6.79
C TRP A 113 -14.38 -10.78 7.46
N ILE A 114 -15.39 -10.22 6.77
CA ILE A 114 -16.77 -10.16 7.28
C ILE A 114 -17.35 -11.57 7.52
N PHE A 115 -16.98 -12.54 6.69
CA PHE A 115 -17.49 -13.92 6.77
C PHE A 115 -16.53 -14.88 7.50
N ALA A 116 -15.39 -14.38 8.00
CA ALA A 116 -14.38 -15.18 8.66
C ALA A 116 -14.83 -15.56 10.07
N GLY A 117 -15.57 -16.67 10.18
CA GLY A 117 -15.98 -17.28 11.45
C GLY A 117 -15.14 -18.48 11.88
N SER A 118 -14.10 -18.85 11.12
CA SER A 118 -13.26 -20.01 11.39
C SER A 118 -11.76 -19.69 11.30
N MET A 119 -10.96 -20.45 12.04
CA MET A 119 -9.49 -20.34 12.06
C MET A 119 -8.88 -20.37 10.65
N GLY A 120 -9.32 -21.33 9.83
CA GLY A 120 -8.82 -21.50 8.47
C GLY A 120 -9.12 -20.30 7.57
N LEU A 121 -10.31 -19.70 7.69
CA LEU A 121 -10.66 -18.50 6.93
C LEU A 121 -9.82 -17.29 7.35
N ILE A 122 -9.56 -17.12 8.66
CA ILE A 122 -8.72 -16.02 9.15
C ILE A 122 -7.29 -16.16 8.62
N TYR A 123 -6.71 -17.35 8.66
CA TYR A 123 -5.34 -17.56 8.20
C TYR A 123 -5.23 -17.40 6.68
N PHE A 124 -6.18 -17.94 5.93
CA PHE A 124 -6.25 -17.73 4.49
C PHE A 124 -6.39 -16.24 4.15
N PHE A 125 -7.26 -15.53 4.88
CA PHE A 125 -7.41 -14.08 4.74
C PHE A 125 -6.11 -13.35 5.05
N ALA A 126 -5.44 -13.66 6.17
CA ALA A 126 -4.16 -13.07 6.58
C ALA A 126 -3.08 -13.21 5.49
N ILE A 127 -2.97 -14.41 4.91
CA ILE A 127 -2.03 -14.69 3.82
C ILE A 127 -2.39 -13.92 2.56
N ALA A 128 -3.65 -14.02 2.12
CA ALA A 128 -4.10 -13.37 0.89
C ALA A 128 -3.96 -11.85 0.97
N VAL A 129 -4.42 -11.23 2.06
CA VAL A 129 -4.33 -9.79 2.25
C VAL A 129 -2.89 -9.32 2.49
N GLY A 130 -2.05 -10.13 3.15
CA GLY A 130 -0.62 -9.84 3.32
C GLY A 130 0.15 -9.81 2.00
N LEU A 131 -0.06 -10.80 1.12
CA LEU A 131 0.56 -10.83 -0.21
C LEU A 131 0.17 -9.60 -1.04
N VAL A 132 -1.10 -9.22 -1.03
CA VAL A 132 -1.64 -8.13 -1.85
C VAL A 132 -1.28 -6.75 -1.26
N ALA A 133 -1.29 -6.59 0.06
CA ALA A 133 -0.86 -5.36 0.73
C ALA A 133 0.66 -5.14 0.56
N GLY A 134 1.46 -6.19 0.72
CA GLY A 134 2.89 -6.16 0.44
C GLY A 134 3.19 -5.80 -1.02
N THR A 135 2.32 -6.25 -1.93
CA THR A 135 2.39 -5.89 -3.34
C THR A 135 2.16 -4.39 -3.55
N SER A 136 1.13 -3.84 -2.91
CA SER A 136 0.78 -2.43 -3.03
C SER A 136 1.89 -1.51 -2.54
N LEU A 137 2.58 -1.85 -1.42
CA LEU A 137 3.72 -1.07 -0.92
C LEU A 137 4.94 -1.10 -1.85
N ALA A 138 5.25 -2.24 -2.46
CA ALA A 138 6.33 -2.33 -3.45
C ALA A 138 6.03 -1.47 -4.69
N ALA A 139 4.77 -1.44 -5.10
CA ALA A 139 4.32 -0.63 -6.22
C ALA A 139 4.43 0.88 -5.95
N VAL A 140 4.35 1.35 -4.69
CA VAL A 140 4.49 2.78 -4.35
C VAL A 140 5.76 3.38 -4.93
N ALA A 141 6.91 2.72 -4.73
CA ALA A 141 8.19 3.22 -5.25
C ALA A 141 8.25 3.21 -6.78
N GLN A 142 7.60 2.24 -7.42
CA GLN A 142 7.55 2.11 -8.88
C GLN A 142 6.67 3.21 -9.50
N VAL A 143 5.47 3.43 -8.96
CA VAL A 143 4.56 4.47 -9.42
C VAL A 143 5.14 5.85 -9.12
N ALA A 144 5.77 6.05 -7.95
CA ALA A 144 6.50 7.28 -7.65
C ALA A 144 7.58 7.58 -8.70
N ALA A 145 8.37 6.57 -9.08
CA ALA A 145 9.40 6.72 -10.10
C ALA A 145 8.83 7.10 -11.48
N GLU A 146 7.64 6.62 -11.83
CA GLU A 146 6.96 6.99 -13.09
C GLU A 146 6.39 8.41 -13.05
N VAL A 147 5.86 8.86 -11.91
CA VAL A 147 5.24 10.18 -11.76
C VAL A 147 6.28 11.30 -11.66
N VAL A 148 7.30 11.13 -10.82
CA VAL A 148 8.30 12.19 -10.56
C VAL A 148 9.60 12.03 -11.35
N GLY A 149 9.80 10.86 -11.97
CA GLY A 149 11.06 10.51 -12.62
C GLY A 149 12.16 10.11 -11.63
N LEU A 150 13.12 9.30 -12.10
CA LEU A 150 14.22 8.77 -11.28
C LEU A 150 15.08 9.86 -10.62
N GLN A 151 15.17 11.03 -11.23
CA GLN A 151 15.97 12.15 -10.71
C GLN A 151 15.42 12.74 -9.40
N HIS A 152 14.10 12.72 -9.22
CA HIS A 152 13.42 13.28 -8.05
C HIS A 152 12.87 12.21 -7.10
N LEU A 153 13.09 10.92 -7.41
CA LEU A 153 12.55 9.80 -6.65
C LEU A 153 12.95 9.84 -5.16
N GLY A 154 14.20 10.17 -4.84
CA GLY A 154 14.66 10.24 -3.45
C GLY A 154 13.90 11.27 -2.61
N VAL A 155 13.62 12.45 -3.19
CA VAL A 155 12.84 13.51 -2.53
C VAL A 155 11.37 13.10 -2.40
N ALA A 156 10.79 12.53 -3.47
CA ALA A 156 9.42 12.04 -3.46
C ALA A 156 9.18 10.96 -2.40
N LEU A 157 10.09 9.99 -2.27
CA LEU A 157 10.03 8.97 -1.23
C LEU A 157 10.14 9.57 0.18
N GLY A 158 11.01 10.58 0.38
CA GLY A 158 11.08 11.31 1.64
C GLY A 158 9.77 11.97 2.02
N ILE A 159 9.11 12.64 1.05
CA ILE A 159 7.78 13.25 1.25
C ILE A 159 6.72 12.19 1.54
N LEU A 160 6.70 11.09 0.78
CA LEU A 160 5.77 9.98 0.98
C LEU A 160 5.89 9.43 2.41
N LEU A 161 7.10 9.13 2.87
CA LEU A 161 7.33 8.64 4.23
C LEU A 161 6.88 9.65 5.30
N PHE A 162 7.11 10.94 5.07
CA PHE A 162 6.64 12.00 5.97
C PHE A 162 5.11 12.02 6.05
N VAL A 163 4.41 11.94 4.90
CA VAL A 163 2.94 11.96 4.84
C VAL A 163 2.31 10.65 5.33
N MET A 164 3.03 9.54 5.27
CA MET A 164 2.60 8.25 5.82
C MET A 164 2.71 8.19 7.35
N SER A 165 3.42 9.11 8.01
CA SER A 165 3.62 9.07 9.46
C SER A 165 2.40 9.51 10.29
N PRO A 166 1.64 10.57 9.94
CA PRO A 166 0.39 10.89 10.61
C PRO A 166 -0.69 9.78 10.57
N PRO A 167 -0.99 9.12 9.43
CA PRO A 167 -2.03 8.12 9.38
C PRO A 167 -1.69 6.87 10.18
N THR A 168 -0.43 6.49 10.38
CA THR A 168 -0.08 5.35 11.25
C THR A 168 -0.48 5.61 12.70
N LEU A 169 -0.23 6.82 13.21
CA LEU A 169 -0.60 7.22 14.58
C LEU A 169 -2.13 7.29 14.75
N VAL A 170 -2.81 7.93 13.79
CA VAL A 170 -4.26 8.10 13.86
C VAL A 170 -4.99 6.77 13.65
N ALA A 171 -4.50 5.90 12.77
CA ALA A 171 -5.08 4.58 12.53
C ALA A 171 -5.08 3.69 13.77
N GLU A 172 -4.02 3.76 14.58
CA GLU A 172 -3.95 3.03 15.86
C GLU A 172 -5.03 3.52 16.83
N ALA A 173 -5.16 4.84 16.99
CA ALA A 173 -6.20 5.43 17.84
C ALA A 173 -7.63 5.11 17.33
N ILE A 174 -7.84 5.13 16.01
CA ILE A 174 -9.11 4.73 15.37
C ILE A 174 -9.38 3.25 15.65
N ALA A 175 -8.39 2.38 15.50
CA ALA A 175 -8.56 0.94 15.72
C ALA A 175 -8.94 0.62 17.18
N VAL A 176 -8.35 1.35 18.14
CA VAL A 176 -8.68 1.22 19.56
C VAL A 176 -10.07 1.78 19.86
N GLN A 177 -10.42 2.97 19.36
CA GLN A 177 -11.72 3.58 19.60
C GLN A 177 -12.87 2.81 18.95
N LEU A 178 -12.68 2.29 17.73
CA LEU A 178 -13.68 1.41 17.10
C LEU A 178 -13.86 0.10 17.86
N ARG A 179 -12.89 -0.25 18.71
CA ARG A 179 -13.06 -1.33 19.67
C ARG A 179 -14.03 -0.86 20.78
N ASP A 180 -13.88 0.25 21.48
CA ASP A 180 -14.42 0.40 22.85
C ASP A 180 -15.95 0.33 23.11
N ASP A 181 -16.84 0.22 22.12
CA ASP A 181 -18.29 0.16 22.36
C ASP A 181 -18.83 -1.26 22.68
N SER A 182 -19.63 -1.33 23.75
CA SER A 182 -20.11 -2.49 24.51
C SER A 182 -21.12 -3.44 23.83
N HIS A 183 -21.20 -3.48 22.49
CA HIS A 183 -22.08 -4.39 21.75
C HIS A 183 -21.28 -5.43 20.93
N GLU A 184 -21.11 -6.60 21.55
CA GLU A 184 -20.15 -7.69 21.28
C GLU A 184 -20.03 -8.20 19.82
N LEU A 185 -21.06 -8.18 18.98
CA LEU A 185 -21.01 -8.82 17.64
C LEU A 185 -20.85 -7.85 16.46
N LYS A 186 -21.24 -6.57 16.62
CA LYS A 186 -21.18 -5.56 15.53
C LYS A 186 -19.92 -4.67 15.59
N ARG A 187 -19.08 -4.87 16.61
CA ARG A 187 -17.83 -4.14 16.87
C ARG A 187 -16.85 -4.22 15.71
N TYR A 188 -16.57 -5.44 15.23
CA TYR A 188 -15.60 -5.67 14.17
C TYR A 188 -16.13 -5.41 12.76
N LEU A 189 -17.46 -5.47 12.56
CA LEU A 189 -18.07 -5.15 11.27
C LEU A 189 -17.82 -3.69 10.87
N ARG A 190 -17.83 -2.75 11.83
CA ARG A 190 -17.50 -1.34 11.59
C ARG A 190 -16.05 -1.18 11.11
N ILE A 191 -15.09 -1.85 11.75
CA ILE A 191 -13.68 -1.73 11.34
C ILE A 191 -13.39 -2.44 10.02
N GLN A 192 -14.05 -3.56 9.75
CA GLN A 192 -13.94 -4.29 8.47
C GLN A 192 -14.43 -3.43 7.31
N ILE A 193 -15.60 -2.81 7.44
CA ILE A 193 -16.16 -1.91 6.41
C ILE A 193 -15.27 -0.68 6.27
N PHE A 194 -14.80 -0.10 7.37
CA PHE A 194 -13.89 1.03 7.35
C PHE A 194 -12.61 0.70 6.56
N VAL A 195 -11.91 -0.38 6.91
CA VAL A 195 -10.69 -0.85 6.21
C VAL A 195 -10.97 -1.08 4.73
N GLY A 196 -12.04 -1.80 4.39
CA GLY A 196 -12.44 -2.03 3.00
C GLY A 196 -12.69 -0.73 2.23
N SER A 197 -13.40 0.22 2.84
CA SER A 197 -13.69 1.52 2.22
C SER A 197 -12.45 2.37 1.99
N MET A 198 -11.47 2.34 2.91
CA MET A 198 -10.21 3.06 2.77
C MET A 198 -9.38 2.50 1.61
N TYR A 199 -9.29 1.18 1.48
CA TYR A 199 -8.60 0.54 0.37
C TYR A 199 -9.31 0.75 -0.98
N LEU A 200 -10.64 0.75 -1.00
CA LEU A 200 -11.41 1.09 -2.21
C LEU A 200 -11.19 2.56 -2.61
N GLY A 201 -11.18 3.49 -1.65
CA GLY A 201 -10.83 4.88 -1.89
C GLY A 201 -9.40 5.03 -2.43
N ALA A 202 -8.46 4.28 -1.86
CA ALA A 202 -7.07 4.25 -2.33
C ALA A 202 -6.99 3.73 -3.78
N SER A 203 -7.70 2.64 -4.09
CA SER A 203 -7.81 2.08 -5.44
C SER A 203 -8.42 3.08 -6.43
N ALA A 204 -9.42 3.86 -6.02
CA ALA A 204 -10.02 4.91 -6.84
C ALA A 204 -9.01 6.04 -7.16
N CYS A 205 -8.23 6.50 -6.16
CA CYS A 205 -7.16 7.49 -6.39
C CYS A 205 -6.13 6.98 -7.40
N LEU A 206 -5.73 5.72 -7.28
CA LEU A 206 -4.76 5.10 -8.18
C LEU A 206 -5.33 4.86 -9.58
N GLY A 207 -6.60 4.47 -9.68
CA GLY A 207 -7.31 4.33 -10.95
C GLY A 207 -7.45 5.68 -11.67
N TRP A 208 -7.70 6.75 -10.92
CA TRP A 208 -7.70 8.11 -11.47
C TRP A 208 -6.32 8.51 -12.00
N LEU A 209 -5.27 8.26 -11.22
CA LEU A 209 -3.88 8.50 -11.65
C LEU A 209 -3.55 7.73 -12.94
N TRP A 210 -3.98 6.47 -13.04
CA TRP A 210 -3.78 5.65 -14.23
C TRP A 210 -4.44 6.27 -15.48
N LEU A 211 -5.67 6.76 -15.36
CA LEU A 211 -6.38 7.43 -16.45
C LEU A 211 -5.69 8.73 -16.87
N GLU A 212 -5.19 9.52 -15.93
CA GLU A 212 -4.48 10.76 -16.23
C GLU A 212 -3.15 10.52 -16.94
N LEU A 213 -2.38 9.52 -16.48
CA LEU A 213 -1.14 9.12 -17.14
C LEU A 213 -1.40 8.57 -18.55
N GLY A 214 -2.46 7.79 -18.73
CA GLY A 214 -2.88 7.31 -20.06
C GLY A 214 -3.24 8.45 -21.02
N LYS A 215 -3.97 9.47 -20.54
CA LYS A 215 -4.28 10.68 -21.34
C LYS A 215 -3.03 11.44 -21.75
N LYS A 216 -2.07 11.62 -20.84
CA LYS A 216 -0.79 12.32 -21.11
C LYS A 216 0.05 11.60 -22.16
N GLN A 217 0.10 10.27 -22.10
CA GLN A 217 0.83 9.46 -23.09
C GLN A 217 0.19 9.53 -24.48
N SER A 218 -1.14 9.49 -24.58
CA SER A 218 -1.85 9.66 -25.86
C SER A 218 -1.67 11.05 -26.46
N ALA A 219 -1.75 12.11 -25.65
CA ALA A 219 -1.55 13.48 -26.13
C ALA A 219 -0.12 13.71 -26.66
N SER A 220 0.90 13.14 -26.01
CA SER A 220 2.29 13.20 -26.45
C SER A 220 2.54 12.43 -27.76
N ARG A 221 1.86 11.29 -27.96
CA ARG A 221 1.92 10.53 -29.22
C ARG A 221 1.29 11.29 -30.38
N VAL A 222 0.13 11.91 -30.19
CA VAL A 222 -0.55 12.70 -31.24
C VAL A 222 0.33 13.86 -31.70
N ASN A 223 0.96 14.58 -30.76
CA ASN A 223 1.82 15.73 -31.08
C ASN A 223 3.13 15.34 -31.80
N LYS A 224 3.57 14.07 -31.69
CA LYS A 224 4.73 13.52 -32.41
C LYS A 224 4.40 13.04 -33.83
N VAL A 225 3.13 12.84 -34.16
CA VAL A 225 2.69 12.37 -35.49
C VAL A 225 2.28 13.55 -36.39
N SER A 226 2.02 14.72 -35.80
CA SER A 226 1.71 15.97 -36.50
C SER A 226 2.94 16.80 -36.93
N HIS A 227 4.15 16.30 -36.67
CA HIS A 227 5.43 16.86 -37.09
C HIS A 227 6.18 15.85 -37.95
#